data_AF-A0A412I0P7-F1
#
_entry.id   AF-A0A412I0P7-F1
#
_cell.length_a   1.000
_cell.length_b   1.000
_cell.length_c   1.000
_cell.angle_alpha   90.00
_cell.angle_beta   90.00
_cell.angle_gamma   90.00
#
_symmetry.space_group_name_H-M   'P 1'
#
loop_
_entity.id
_entity.type
_entity.pdbx_description
1 polymer ?
#
loop_
_entity_poly.entity_id
_entity_poly.type
_entity_poly.pdbx_seq_one_letter_code
_entity_poly.pdbx_strand_id
1 'polypeptide(L)'
;MYKIIEVKQSVFEDNNKDANKLREECKDKGVFLLNVMSSPGAGKTTTLSRTLEKLKDTLHIGIMEADIDSDVDAKTISEYGVRTIQLHTGGMCHLDADMTRQGLHEMGMEDLDLAVLENVGNLVCPAEFDTGSTKNVAILSVPEGDDKPLKYPLMFQVCDVVLINKIDVLQYFDFDVDKCKKNILYRNPNAKIFEICAKTGEGINDWCKWLENEVKAWKE
;
A
#
# COMPACT_ATOMS: atom_id res chain seq x y z
N MET A 1 -32.29 -1.28 -32.42
CA MET A 1 -31.98 -2.38 -31.49
C MET A 1 -30.55 -2.15 -31.02
N TYR A 2 -30.31 -1.88 -29.73
CA TYR A 2 -28.97 -1.67 -29.18
C TYR A 2 -28.70 -2.74 -28.13
N LYS A 3 -27.44 -3.15 -28.00
CA LYS A 3 -26.97 -4.14 -27.03
C LYS A 3 -26.15 -3.39 -25.98
N ILE A 4 -26.64 -3.36 -24.75
CA ILE A 4 -25.85 -2.92 -23.60
C ILE A 4 -25.00 -4.13 -23.21
N ILE A 5 -23.68 -3.95 -23.20
CA ILE A 5 -22.74 -4.92 -22.67
C ILE A 5 -22.06 -4.30 -21.45
N GLU A 6 -22.01 -5.02 -20.34
CA GLU A 6 -21.28 -4.59 -19.14
C GLU A 6 -19.79 -4.89 -19.33
N VAL A 7 -19.12 -4.05 -20.13
CA VAL A 7 -17.68 -4.17 -20.44
C VAL A 7 -16.82 -4.09 -19.18
N LYS A 8 -17.30 -3.41 -18.14
CA LYS A 8 -16.55 -3.20 -16.89
C LYS A 8 -16.31 -4.53 -16.14
N GLN A 9 -17.32 -5.41 -16.06
CA GLN A 9 -17.22 -6.61 -15.24
C GLN A 9 -16.17 -7.61 -15.77
N SER A 10 -16.08 -7.79 -17.09
CA SER A 10 -15.10 -8.71 -17.68
C SER A 10 -13.66 -8.27 -17.45
N VAL A 11 -13.39 -6.95 -17.47
CA VAL A 11 -12.05 -6.41 -17.20
C VAL A 11 -11.63 -6.68 -15.75
N PHE A 12 -12.54 -6.49 -14.79
CA PHE A 12 -12.26 -6.79 -13.38
C PHE A 12 -12.12 -8.28 -13.11
N GLU A 13 -12.94 -9.13 -13.73
CA GLU A 13 -12.83 -10.59 -13.57
C GLU A 13 -11.51 -11.14 -14.10
N ASP A 14 -11.02 -10.60 -15.22
CA ASP A 14 -9.72 -11.00 -15.76
C ASP A 14 -8.57 -10.46 -14.90
N ASN A 15 -8.66 -9.23 -14.39
CA ASN A 15 -7.69 -8.72 -13.41
C ASN A 15 -7.64 -9.58 -12.14
N ASN A 16 -8.79 -9.97 -11.58
CA ASN A 16 -8.83 -10.76 -10.34
C ASN A 16 -8.21 -12.16 -10.51
N LYS A 17 -8.37 -12.79 -11.68
CA LYS A 17 -7.67 -14.04 -11.99
C LYS A 17 -6.18 -13.84 -12.03
N ASP A 18 -5.71 -12.74 -12.63
CA ASP A 18 -4.30 -12.44 -12.73
C ASP A 18 -3.69 -12.03 -11.38
N ALA A 19 -4.43 -11.31 -10.55
CA ALA A 19 -4.07 -11.01 -9.16
C ALA A 19 -3.87 -12.29 -8.33
N ASN A 20 -4.78 -13.26 -8.46
CA ASN A 20 -4.65 -14.54 -7.76
C ASN A 20 -3.41 -15.32 -8.21
N LYS A 21 -3.14 -15.40 -9.53
CA LYS A 21 -1.92 -16.04 -10.04
C LYS A 21 -0.66 -15.34 -9.54
N LEU A 22 -0.64 -14.01 -9.50
CA LEU A 22 0.51 -13.27 -9.00
C LEU A 22 0.72 -13.54 -7.51
N ARG A 23 -0.35 -13.58 -6.72
CA ARG A 23 -0.28 -13.92 -5.29
C ARG A 23 0.24 -15.34 -5.05
N GLU A 24 -0.17 -16.30 -5.87
CA GLU A 24 0.36 -17.67 -5.88
C GLU A 24 1.85 -17.69 -6.25
N GLU A 25 2.26 -16.98 -7.31
CA GLU A 25 3.67 -16.86 -7.70
C GLU A 25 4.53 -16.25 -6.56
N CYS A 26 4.03 -15.20 -5.91
CA CYS A 26 4.67 -14.59 -4.75
C CYS A 26 4.78 -15.58 -3.58
N LYS A 27 3.73 -16.37 -3.31
CA LYS A 27 3.77 -17.41 -2.26
C LYS A 27 4.81 -18.49 -2.58
N ASP A 28 4.83 -18.98 -3.81
CA ASP A 28 5.78 -20.02 -4.25
C ASP A 28 7.25 -19.54 -4.16
N LYS A 29 7.49 -18.25 -4.42
CA LYS A 29 8.81 -17.61 -4.29
C LYS A 29 9.12 -17.14 -2.86
N GLY A 30 8.17 -17.25 -1.92
CA GLY A 30 8.33 -16.75 -0.56
C GLY A 30 8.43 -15.23 -0.43
N VAL A 31 7.94 -14.48 -1.44
CA VAL A 31 7.94 -13.02 -1.47
C VAL A 31 6.62 -12.52 -0.89
N PHE A 32 6.69 -11.71 0.16
CA PHE A 32 5.52 -11.01 0.68
C PHE A 32 5.30 -9.73 -0.11
N LEU A 33 4.15 -9.58 -0.79
CA LEU A 33 3.83 -8.37 -1.55
C LEU A 33 2.90 -7.45 -0.75
N LEU A 34 3.39 -6.27 -0.38
CA LEU A 34 2.64 -5.24 0.34
C LEU A 34 2.22 -4.13 -0.63
N ASN A 35 0.93 -3.82 -0.71
CA ASN A 35 0.43 -2.67 -1.46
C ASN A 35 0.11 -1.51 -0.52
N VAL A 36 0.77 -0.37 -0.73
CA VAL A 36 0.63 0.84 0.11
C VAL A 36 -0.10 1.92 -0.67
N MET A 37 -1.29 2.28 -0.19
CA MET A 37 -2.21 3.24 -0.81
C MET A 37 -2.47 4.42 0.12
N SER A 38 -2.73 5.59 -0.43
CA SER A 38 -3.10 6.78 0.35
C SER A 38 -3.62 7.90 -0.54
N SER A 39 -4.11 8.99 0.05
CA SER A 39 -4.19 10.28 -0.65
C SER A 39 -2.78 10.82 -0.99
N PRO A 40 -2.64 11.70 -2.00
CA PRO A 40 -1.40 12.44 -2.21
C PRO A 40 -0.96 13.18 -0.94
N GLY A 41 0.33 13.09 -0.61
CA GLY A 41 0.90 13.79 0.54
C GLY A 41 0.56 13.20 1.92
N ALA A 42 -0.12 12.05 2.02
CA ALA A 42 -0.38 11.38 3.30
C ALA A 42 0.90 10.85 3.99
N GLY A 43 2.00 10.72 3.24
CA GLY A 43 3.34 10.39 3.72
C GLY A 43 3.78 8.95 3.47
N LYS A 44 3.44 8.36 2.31
CA LYS A 44 3.86 7.00 1.90
C LYS A 44 5.38 6.87 1.85
N THR A 45 6.05 7.64 1.00
CA THR A 45 7.51 7.66 0.88
C THR A 45 8.19 7.80 2.24
N THR A 46 7.79 8.77 3.08
CA THR A 46 8.40 8.96 4.41
C THR A 46 8.17 7.76 5.34
N THR A 47 6.99 7.13 5.26
CA THR A 47 6.68 5.93 6.05
C THR A 47 7.52 4.74 5.59
N LEU A 48 7.70 4.58 4.27
CA LEU A 48 8.57 3.56 3.70
C LEU A 48 10.03 3.80 4.04
N SER A 49 10.54 5.03 3.94
CA SER A 49 11.88 5.40 4.39
C SER A 49 12.14 4.98 5.84
N ARG A 50 11.21 5.27 6.76
CA ARG A 50 11.31 4.83 8.17
C ARG A 50 11.21 3.32 8.34
N THR A 51 10.43 2.66 7.49
CA THR A 51 10.31 1.19 7.49
C THR A 51 11.63 0.56 7.05
N LEU A 52 12.26 1.10 6.00
CA LEU A 52 13.56 0.66 5.49
C LEU A 52 14.67 0.85 6.52
N GLU A 53 14.73 1.99 7.22
CA GLU A 53 15.68 2.24 8.32
C GLU A 53 15.64 1.15 9.41
N LYS A 54 14.50 0.48 9.58
CA LYS A 54 14.29 -0.54 10.61
C LYS A 54 14.47 -1.96 10.12
N LEU A 55 14.10 -2.25 8.87
CA LEU A 55 13.94 -3.62 8.39
C LEU A 55 14.93 -4.02 7.29
N LYS A 56 15.61 -3.08 6.62
CA LYS A 56 16.47 -3.42 5.46
C LYS A 56 17.70 -4.27 5.83
N ASP A 57 18.12 -4.27 7.09
CA ASP A 57 19.25 -5.06 7.58
C ASP A 57 18.81 -6.47 8.06
N THR A 58 17.49 -6.72 8.16
CA THR A 58 16.92 -8.01 8.57
C THR A 58 16.11 -8.71 7.48
N LEU A 59 15.60 -7.94 6.51
CA LEU A 59 14.84 -8.41 5.36
C LEU A 59 15.48 -7.90 4.07
N HIS A 60 15.47 -8.74 3.03
CA HIS A 60 15.73 -8.28 1.66
C HIS A 60 14.47 -7.62 1.10
N ILE A 61 14.53 -6.30 0.92
CA ILE A 61 13.39 -5.48 0.53
C ILE A 61 13.59 -4.93 -0.89
N GLY A 62 12.52 -5.00 -1.69
CA GLY A 62 12.39 -4.32 -2.98
C GLY A 62 11.20 -3.36 -2.96
N ILE A 63 11.34 -2.19 -3.58
CA ILE A 63 10.30 -1.17 -3.66
C ILE A 63 9.98 -0.86 -5.12
N MET A 64 8.69 -0.94 -5.46
CA MET A 64 8.13 -0.49 -6.73
C MET A 64 7.37 0.81 -6.50
N GLU A 65 7.88 1.91 -7.06
CA GLU A 65 7.30 3.24 -6.94
C GLU A 65 6.39 3.52 -8.12
N ALA A 66 5.09 3.64 -7.88
CA ALA A 66 4.13 3.98 -8.92
C ALA A 66 3.74 5.46 -8.86
N ASP A 67 4.16 6.20 -9.87
CA ASP A 67 3.77 7.59 -10.05
C ASP A 67 3.32 7.87 -11.50
N ILE A 68 2.70 9.03 -11.70
CA ILE A 68 2.23 9.51 -12.98
C ILE A 68 3.40 9.95 -13.86
N ASP A 69 4.36 10.73 -13.31
CA ASP A 69 5.41 11.35 -14.13
C ASP A 69 6.66 11.82 -13.33
N SER A 70 6.76 11.50 -12.03
CA SER A 70 7.88 11.93 -11.18
C SER A 70 8.73 10.77 -10.69
N ASP A 71 10.05 10.96 -10.66
CA ASP A 71 11.05 10.02 -10.12
C ASP A 71 11.52 10.40 -8.70
N VAL A 72 10.90 11.40 -8.08
CA VAL A 72 11.32 11.97 -6.79
C VAL A 72 11.28 10.93 -5.67
N ASP A 73 10.23 10.10 -5.64
CA ASP A 73 10.07 9.07 -4.61
C ASP A 73 11.05 7.91 -4.82
N ALA A 74 11.20 7.41 -6.05
CA ALA A 74 12.19 6.37 -6.38
C ALA A 74 13.63 6.82 -6.07
N LYS A 75 13.98 8.07 -6.34
CA LYS A 75 15.28 8.61 -5.96
C LYS A 75 15.47 8.58 -4.45
N THR A 76 14.48 9.07 -3.69
CA THR A 76 14.53 9.12 -2.22
C THR A 76 14.71 7.72 -1.63
N ILE A 77 13.98 6.73 -2.15
CA ILE A 77 14.04 5.36 -1.67
C ILE A 77 15.36 4.67 -2.07
N SER A 78 15.88 4.93 -3.27
CA SER A 78 17.14 4.33 -3.73
C SER A 78 18.33 4.69 -2.85
N GLU A 79 18.31 5.84 -2.16
CA GLU A 79 19.36 6.28 -1.23
C GLU A 79 19.50 5.35 -0.01
N TYR A 80 18.49 4.52 0.28
CA TYR A 80 18.54 3.50 1.34
C TYR A 80 19.27 2.21 0.93
N GLY A 81 19.67 2.10 -0.35
CA GLY A 81 20.44 0.96 -0.86
C GLY A 81 19.60 -0.30 -1.13
N VAL A 82 18.29 -0.15 -1.28
CA VAL A 82 17.36 -1.24 -1.61
C VAL A 82 17.05 -1.28 -3.10
N ARG A 83 16.64 -2.45 -3.61
CA ARG A 83 16.18 -2.57 -5.02
C ARG A 83 14.98 -1.66 -5.20
N THR A 84 15.05 -0.75 -6.16
CA THR A 84 14.00 0.25 -6.40
C THR A 84 13.74 0.34 -7.89
N ILE A 85 12.48 0.24 -8.30
CA ILE A 85 12.06 0.45 -9.68
C ILE A 85 10.92 1.47 -9.73
N GLN A 86 10.98 2.36 -10.72
CA GLN A 86 9.90 3.30 -11.02
C GLN A 86 8.95 2.68 -12.04
N LEU A 87 7.66 2.66 -11.71
CA LEU A 87 6.58 2.28 -12.61
C LEU A 87 5.88 3.56 -13.09
N HIS A 88 6.16 3.95 -14.34
CA HIS A 88 5.40 5.02 -14.98
C HIS A 88 4.03 4.51 -15.40
N THR A 89 2.98 5.07 -14.79
CA THR A 89 1.60 4.66 -15.04
C THR A 89 1.02 5.20 -16.34
N GLY A 90 1.74 6.10 -17.04
CA GLY A 90 1.29 6.66 -18.32
C GLY A 90 0.00 7.49 -18.21
N GLY A 91 -0.26 8.07 -17.03
CA GLY A 91 -1.48 8.83 -16.75
C GLY A 91 -2.60 8.03 -16.07
N MET A 92 -2.41 6.74 -15.79
CA MET A 92 -3.39 5.96 -15.04
C MET A 92 -3.36 6.30 -13.53
N CYS A 93 -4.53 6.31 -12.90
CA CYS A 93 -4.69 6.66 -11.49
C CYS A 93 -4.50 5.47 -10.52
N HIS A 94 -4.14 4.29 -11.02
CA HIS A 94 -3.99 3.04 -10.27
C HIS A 94 -3.05 2.07 -10.99
N LEU A 95 -2.66 1.02 -10.27
CA LEU A 95 -1.98 -0.16 -10.77
C LEU A 95 -2.93 -1.35 -10.74
N ASP A 96 -2.84 -2.21 -11.74
CA ASP A 96 -3.52 -3.49 -11.80
C ASP A 96 -2.54 -4.66 -11.56
N ALA A 97 -3.03 -5.90 -11.60
CA ALA A 97 -2.21 -7.08 -11.34
C ALA A 97 -1.12 -7.31 -12.40
N ASP A 98 -1.38 -7.01 -13.68
CA ASP A 98 -0.39 -7.24 -14.75
C ASP A 98 0.75 -6.23 -14.65
N MET A 99 0.45 -4.95 -14.44
CA MET A 99 1.46 -3.92 -14.22
C MET A 99 2.30 -4.23 -12.98
N THR A 100 1.66 -4.71 -11.91
CA THR A 100 2.36 -5.12 -10.68
C THR A 100 3.29 -6.31 -10.94
N ARG A 101 2.81 -7.32 -11.68
CA ARG A 101 3.61 -8.48 -12.09
C ARG A 101 4.83 -8.07 -12.93
N GLN A 102 4.65 -7.19 -13.91
CA GLN A 102 5.74 -6.66 -14.74
C GLN A 102 6.79 -5.95 -13.88
N GLY A 103 6.36 -5.09 -12.95
CA GLY A 103 7.27 -4.41 -12.02
C GLY A 103 8.08 -5.37 -11.15
N LEU A 104 7.44 -6.43 -10.64
CA LEU A 104 8.11 -7.46 -9.84
C LEU A 104 9.13 -8.25 -10.66
N HIS A 105 8.79 -8.59 -11.90
CA HIS A 105 9.67 -9.35 -12.79
C HIS A 105 10.91 -8.53 -13.17
N GLU A 106 10.74 -7.24 -13.49
CA GLU A 106 11.84 -6.33 -13.82
C GLU A 106 12.72 -6.00 -12.60
N MET A 107 12.13 -5.89 -11.40
CA MET A 107 12.89 -5.71 -10.15
C MET A 107 13.71 -6.95 -9.78
N GLY A 108 13.28 -8.14 -10.23
CA GLY A 108 13.82 -9.43 -9.83
C GLY A 108 13.31 -9.85 -8.45
N MET A 109 12.57 -10.97 -8.42
CA MET A 109 11.99 -11.52 -7.19
C MET A 109 12.93 -12.47 -6.44
N GLU A 110 14.05 -12.85 -7.04
CA GLU A 110 15.01 -13.74 -6.42
C GLU A 110 15.57 -13.12 -5.13
N ASP A 111 15.55 -13.90 -4.06
CA ASP A 111 16.05 -13.54 -2.73
C ASP A 111 15.31 -12.37 -2.04
N LEU A 112 14.17 -11.90 -2.56
CA LEU A 112 13.35 -10.92 -1.85
C LEU A 112 12.51 -11.58 -0.76
N ASP A 113 12.46 -10.93 0.40
CA ASP A 113 11.57 -11.32 1.49
C ASP A 113 10.27 -10.51 1.41
N LEU A 114 10.41 -9.21 1.10
CA LEU A 114 9.34 -8.23 1.04
C LEU A 114 9.48 -7.41 -0.26
N ALA A 115 8.42 -7.39 -1.05
CA ALA A 115 8.23 -6.41 -2.11
C ALA A 115 7.14 -5.43 -1.69
N VAL A 116 7.37 -4.14 -1.87
CA VAL A 116 6.37 -3.09 -1.59
C VAL A 116 6.01 -2.39 -2.88
N LEU A 117 4.72 -2.34 -3.19
CA LEU A 117 4.16 -1.45 -4.18
C LEU A 117 3.72 -0.16 -3.47
N GLU A 118 4.48 0.92 -3.64
CA GLU A 118 3.99 2.26 -3.31
C GLU A 118 3.05 2.71 -4.44
N ASN A 119 1.74 2.58 -4.23
CA ASN A 119 0.74 2.83 -5.26
C ASN A 119 0.53 4.33 -5.49
N VAL A 120 -0.14 4.69 -6.59
CA VAL A 120 -0.47 6.09 -6.90
C VAL A 120 -1.28 6.70 -5.76
N GLY A 121 -0.99 7.97 -5.41
CA GLY A 121 -1.74 8.72 -4.41
C GLY A 121 -3.20 8.94 -4.81
N ASN A 122 -4.09 8.00 -4.45
CA ASN A 122 -5.52 8.07 -4.69
C ASN A 122 -6.28 7.14 -3.72
N LEU A 123 -7.41 7.61 -3.16
CA LEU A 123 -8.28 6.81 -2.26
C LEU A 123 -9.45 6.10 -2.98
N VAL A 124 -9.54 6.22 -4.30
CA VAL A 124 -10.64 5.66 -5.10
C VAL A 124 -10.10 4.58 -6.03
N CYS A 125 -9.38 4.95 -7.10
CA CYS A 125 -8.99 4.00 -8.15
C CYS A 125 -8.20 2.79 -7.61
N PRO A 126 -7.18 2.95 -6.74
CA PRO A 126 -6.38 1.81 -6.29
C PRO A 126 -7.17 0.76 -5.49
N ALA A 127 -8.31 1.14 -4.89
CA ALA A 127 -9.14 0.21 -4.15
C ALA A 127 -10.05 -0.65 -5.04
N GLU A 128 -10.22 -0.28 -6.32
CA GLU A 128 -11.06 -1.01 -7.27
C GLU A 128 -10.32 -2.17 -7.97
N PHE A 129 -8.99 -2.18 -7.93
CA PHE A 129 -8.16 -3.14 -8.66
C PHE A 129 -7.29 -3.94 -7.70
N ASP A 130 -7.50 -5.25 -7.66
CA ASP A 130 -6.61 -6.16 -6.93
C ASP A 130 -5.26 -6.21 -7.66
N THR A 131 -4.19 -5.84 -6.97
CA THR A 131 -2.81 -5.83 -7.48
C THR A 131 -2.11 -7.18 -7.32
N GLY A 132 -2.78 -8.19 -6.74
CA GLY A 132 -2.17 -9.48 -6.38
C GLY A 132 -1.37 -9.42 -5.08
N SER A 133 -1.44 -8.32 -4.33
CA SER A 133 -0.77 -8.17 -3.05
C SER A 133 -1.25 -9.17 -2.00
N THR A 134 -0.34 -9.52 -1.10
CA THR A 134 -0.62 -10.34 0.09
C THR A 134 -1.41 -9.53 1.11
N LYS A 135 -1.05 -8.26 1.30
CA LYS A 135 -1.70 -7.32 2.21
C LYS A 135 -1.82 -5.93 1.60
N ASN A 136 -2.95 -5.28 1.89
CA ASN A 136 -3.21 -3.90 1.53
C ASN A 136 -3.11 -2.99 2.76
N VAL A 137 -2.42 -1.86 2.61
CA VAL A 137 -2.26 -0.83 3.64
C VAL A 137 -2.80 0.49 3.12
N ALA A 138 -3.68 1.14 3.89
CA ALA A 138 -4.02 2.54 3.67
C ALA A 138 -3.27 3.44 4.66
N ILE A 139 -2.69 4.53 4.18
CA ILE A 139 -2.22 5.64 5.02
C ILE A 139 -3.27 6.75 4.99
N LEU A 140 -3.80 7.09 6.16
CA LEU A 140 -4.71 8.20 6.38
C LEU A 140 -4.03 9.23 7.28
N SER A 141 -3.78 10.44 6.78
CA SER A 141 -3.14 11.47 7.59
C SER A 141 -4.14 12.36 8.33
N VAL A 142 -3.76 12.84 9.52
CA VAL A 142 -4.57 13.74 10.34
C VAL A 142 -5.15 14.94 9.57
N PRO A 143 -4.40 15.67 8.72
CA PRO A 143 -4.94 16.80 7.95
C PRO A 143 -6.08 16.46 6.99
N GLU A 144 -6.25 15.18 6.64
CA GLU A 144 -7.33 14.76 5.74
C GLU A 144 -8.69 14.74 6.45
N GLY A 145 -8.74 14.45 7.76
CA GLY A 145 -9.96 14.38 8.56
C GLY A 145 -10.43 12.96 8.90
N ASP A 146 -11.07 12.81 10.06
CA ASP A 146 -11.51 11.52 10.64
C ASP A 146 -12.69 10.84 9.91
N ASP A 147 -13.27 11.53 8.93
CA ASP A 147 -14.44 11.13 8.17
C ASP A 147 -14.12 10.33 6.90
N LYS A 148 -12.83 10.23 6.53
CA LYS A 148 -12.38 9.55 5.30
C LYS A 148 -12.83 8.10 5.19
N PRO A 149 -12.84 7.28 6.26
CA PRO A 149 -13.35 5.91 6.16
C PRO A 149 -14.83 5.85 5.77
N LEU A 150 -15.61 6.89 6.07
CA LEU A 150 -17.00 6.96 5.64
C LEU A 150 -17.13 7.45 4.19
N LYS A 151 -16.29 8.39 3.77
CA LYS A 151 -16.31 8.98 2.42
C LYS A 151 -15.71 8.08 1.33
N TYR A 152 -14.74 7.24 1.68
CA TYR A 152 -14.04 6.35 0.75
C TYR A 152 -14.19 4.88 1.17
N PRO A 153 -15.43 4.36 1.24
CA PRO A 153 -15.72 3.08 1.90
C PRO A 153 -14.88 1.91 1.39
N LEU A 154 -14.72 1.79 0.06
CA LEU A 154 -14.04 0.64 -0.55
C LEU A 154 -12.58 0.55 -0.11
N MET A 155 -11.84 1.66 -0.09
CA MET A 155 -10.44 1.70 0.37
C MET A 155 -10.29 1.10 1.77
N PHE A 156 -11.17 1.48 2.70
CA PHE A 156 -11.10 0.99 4.07
C PHE A 156 -11.78 -0.37 4.27
N GLN A 157 -12.47 -0.90 3.26
CA GLN A 157 -12.98 -2.27 3.24
C GLN A 157 -11.91 -3.27 2.79
N VAL A 158 -11.09 -2.91 1.81
CA VAL A 158 -10.09 -3.80 1.20
C VAL A 158 -8.74 -3.78 1.92
N CYS A 159 -8.45 -2.74 2.70
CA CYS A 159 -7.20 -2.66 3.46
C CYS A 159 -7.22 -3.53 4.72
N ASP A 160 -6.18 -4.34 4.87
CA ASP A 160 -5.89 -5.12 6.07
C ASP A 160 -5.36 -4.24 7.21
N VAL A 161 -4.64 -3.18 6.86
CA VAL A 161 -4.05 -2.24 7.82
C VAL A 161 -4.35 -0.80 7.45
N VAL A 162 -4.60 0.02 8.46
CA VAL A 162 -4.69 1.48 8.33
C VAL A 162 -3.67 2.15 9.24
N LEU A 163 -2.79 2.96 8.65
CA LEU A 163 -1.83 3.79 9.36
C LEU A 163 -2.42 5.21 9.49
N ILE A 164 -2.79 5.61 10.70
CA ILE A 164 -3.19 6.99 11.00
C ILE A 164 -1.89 7.79 11.19
N ASN A 165 -1.49 8.52 10.15
CA ASN A 165 -0.19 9.22 10.10
C ASN A 165 -0.30 10.70 10.48
N LYS A 166 0.85 11.30 10.79
CA LYS A 166 1.00 12.71 11.19
C LYS A 166 0.28 13.04 12.48
N ILE A 167 0.32 12.13 13.45
CA ILE A 167 -0.29 12.37 14.79
C ILE A 167 0.36 13.54 15.53
N ASP A 168 1.56 13.97 15.13
CA ASP A 168 2.25 15.15 15.67
C ASP A 168 1.49 16.47 15.45
N VAL A 169 0.56 16.50 14.49
CA VAL A 169 -0.24 17.71 14.19
C VAL A 169 -1.68 17.67 14.74
N LEU A 170 -2.05 16.66 15.55
CA LEU A 170 -3.41 16.54 16.11
C LEU A 170 -3.91 17.83 16.78
N GLN A 171 -3.05 18.56 17.50
CA GLN A 171 -3.43 19.82 18.17
C GLN A 171 -3.86 20.95 17.21
N TYR A 172 -3.60 20.84 15.91
CA TYR A 172 -3.91 21.85 14.91
C TYR A 172 -5.13 21.51 14.04
N PHE A 173 -5.66 20.28 14.15
CA PHE A 173 -6.77 19.80 13.34
C PHE A 173 -7.89 19.27 14.23
N ASP A 174 -9.13 19.50 13.81
CA ASP A 174 -10.31 18.88 14.42
C ASP A 174 -10.42 17.43 13.95
N PHE A 175 -9.53 16.57 14.45
CA PHE A 175 -9.45 15.16 14.12
C PHE A 175 -9.65 14.32 15.37
N ASP A 176 -10.74 13.57 15.42
CA ASP A 176 -11.02 12.61 16.50
C ASP A 176 -10.48 11.22 16.11
N VAL A 177 -9.38 10.83 16.77
CA VAL A 177 -8.71 9.54 16.54
C VAL A 177 -9.64 8.36 16.85
N ASP A 178 -10.42 8.43 17.92
CA ASP A 178 -11.29 7.33 18.34
C ASP A 178 -12.48 7.18 17.38
N LYS A 179 -13.03 8.29 16.91
CA LYS A 179 -14.04 8.31 15.86
C LYS A 179 -13.50 7.76 14.55
N CYS A 180 -12.28 8.15 14.16
CA CYS A 180 -11.61 7.61 12.98
C CYS A 180 -11.48 6.08 13.07
N LYS A 181 -10.95 5.57 14.19
CA LYS A 181 -10.83 4.12 14.44
C LYS A 181 -12.17 3.40 14.36
N LYS A 182 -13.22 3.96 14.97
CA LYS A 182 -14.59 3.40 14.88
C LYS A 182 -15.08 3.35 13.44
N ASN A 183 -14.85 4.40 12.66
CA ASN A 183 -15.25 4.44 11.26
C ASN A 183 -14.46 3.42 10.40
N ILE A 184 -13.16 3.24 10.67
CA ILE A 184 -12.34 2.21 10.01
C ILE A 184 -12.91 0.82 10.32
N LEU A 185 -13.11 0.50 11.60
CA LEU A 185 -13.62 -0.82 12.02
C LEU A 185 -15.06 -1.06 11.58
N TYR A 186 -15.87 0.00 11.41
CA TYR A 186 -17.18 -0.10 10.80
C TYR A 186 -17.11 -0.53 9.33
N ARG A 187 -16.07 -0.12 8.59
CA ARG A 187 -15.83 -0.56 7.21
C ARG A 187 -15.22 -1.96 7.14
N ASN A 188 -14.23 -2.24 7.99
CA ASN A 188 -13.56 -3.53 8.08
C ASN A 188 -13.28 -3.89 9.55
N PRO A 189 -14.09 -4.77 10.17
CA PRO A 189 -13.90 -5.18 11.57
C PRO A 189 -12.57 -5.89 11.86
N ASN A 190 -11.89 -6.39 10.82
CA ASN A 190 -10.62 -7.10 10.96
C ASN A 190 -9.39 -6.21 10.73
N ALA A 191 -9.58 -4.94 10.33
CA ALA A 191 -8.48 -4.03 10.03
C ALA A 191 -7.59 -3.80 11.27
N LYS A 192 -6.28 -3.90 11.08
CA LYS A 192 -5.30 -3.45 12.07
C LYS A 192 -5.11 -1.94 11.94
N ILE A 193 -4.99 -1.24 13.07
CA ILE A 193 -4.84 0.22 13.06
C ILE A 193 -3.61 0.58 13.87
N PHE A 194 -2.72 1.36 13.28
CA PHE A 194 -1.56 1.93 13.95
C PHE A 194 -1.61 3.45 13.87
N GLU A 195 -1.35 4.11 14.99
CA GLU A 195 -1.09 5.54 15.03
C GLU A 195 0.41 5.75 14.85
N ILE A 196 0.79 6.56 13.86
CA ILE A 196 2.19 6.80 13.53
C ILE A 196 2.47 8.28 13.29
N CYS A 197 3.72 8.66 13.49
CA CYS A 197 4.27 9.87 12.90
C CYS A 197 5.55 9.49 12.15
N ALA A 198 5.46 9.37 10.83
CA ALA A 198 6.63 9.04 9.99
C ALA A 198 7.77 10.09 10.13
N LYS A 199 7.43 11.35 10.47
CA LYS A 199 8.41 12.40 10.70
C LYS A 199 9.26 12.15 11.95
N THR A 200 8.62 11.86 13.09
CA THR A 200 9.30 11.66 14.39
C THR A 200 9.73 10.22 14.65
N GLY A 201 9.13 9.26 13.95
CA GLY A 201 9.33 7.82 14.17
C GLY A 201 8.37 7.21 15.20
N GLU A 202 7.47 8.00 15.79
CA GLU A 202 6.45 7.49 16.72
C GLU A 202 5.57 6.43 16.04
N GLY A 203 5.30 5.32 16.73
CA GLY A 203 4.49 4.20 16.24
C GLY A 203 5.15 3.32 15.16
N ILE A 204 6.25 3.76 14.53
CA ILE A 204 6.92 3.00 13.46
C ILE A 204 7.43 1.64 13.93
N ASN A 205 7.95 1.53 15.17
CA ASN A 205 8.45 0.25 15.67
C ASN A 205 7.35 -0.82 15.75
N ASP A 206 6.13 -0.46 16.17
CA ASP A 206 5.01 -1.40 16.28
C ASP A 206 4.51 -1.83 14.90
N TRP A 207 4.45 -0.87 13.96
CA TRP A 207 4.17 -1.14 12.55
C TRP A 207 5.20 -2.11 11.94
N CYS A 208 6.50 -1.80 12.05
CA CYS A 208 7.56 -2.62 11.49
C CYS A 208 7.60 -4.02 12.10
N LYS A 209 7.37 -4.14 13.42
CA LYS A 209 7.30 -5.44 14.11
C LYS A 209 6.13 -6.28 13.59
N TRP A 210 4.97 -5.67 13.38
CA TRP A 210 3.84 -6.38 12.77
C TRP A 210 4.19 -6.84 11.35
N LEU A 211 4.73 -5.95 10.51
CA LEU A 211 5.08 -6.27 9.13
C LEU A 211 6.13 -7.40 9.06
N GLU A 212 7.18 -7.34 9.88
CA GLU A 212 8.21 -8.38 9.94
C GLU A 212 7.63 -9.75 10.30
N ASN A 213 6.67 -9.80 11.23
CA ASN A 213 6.00 -11.05 11.60
C ASN A 213 5.14 -11.61 10.46
N GLU A 214 4.41 -10.75 9.73
CA GLU A 214 3.61 -11.19 8.58
C GLU A 214 4.51 -11.71 7.44
N VAL A 215 5.63 -11.04 7.17
CA VAL A 215 6.62 -11.49 6.18
C VAL A 215 7.19 -12.86 6.57
N LYS A 216 7.56 -13.05 7.85
CA LYS A 216 8.05 -14.35 8.35
C LYS A 216 7.00 -15.45 8.25
N ALA A 217 5.77 -15.17 8.69
CA ALA A 217 4.67 -16.13 8.63
C ALA A 217 4.27 -16.48 7.19
N TRP A 218 4.48 -15.58 6.23
CA TRP A 218 4.21 -15.86 4.81
C TRP A 218 5.23 -16.79 4.16
N LYS A 219 6.44 -16.90 4.70
CA LYS A 219 7.45 -17.83 4.20
C LYS A 219 7.28 -19.25 4.72
N GLU A 220 6.63 -19.39 5.87
CA GLU A 220 6.23 -20.68 6.45
C GLU A 220 5.07 -21.32 5.66
#